data_AF-A0A944TQI3-F1
#
_entry.id   AF-A0A944TQI3-F1
#
_cell.length_a   1.000
_cell.length_b   1.000
_cell.length_c   1.000
_cell.angle_alpha   90.00
_cell.angle_beta   90.00
_cell.angle_gamma   90.00
#
_symmetry.space_group_name_H-M   'P 1'
#
loop_
_entity.id
_entity.type
_entity.pdbx_description
1 polymer ?
#
loop_
_entity_poly.entity_id
_entity_poly.type
_entity_poly.pdbx_seq_one_letter_code
_entity_poly.pdbx_strand_id
1 'polypeptide(L)'
;MLLSGRCYSLVPLESLMLGDLTQDYVEASDPIEYIFRTDVTVDKNGKQVEKKYKRAMGVYRGFINEGENLNNFCKQKPKVEYAERWNREQVKRSLAATLQFIGLDLTVRALAAYANSLEFSKAEYGNLVDNLTGNYCSQNISIISLRQLKKNMLLKFDRKEKFPFPKLQGNSLYPEGIRKGTFKDQAEEKEFIQTVQLFKSFCSWGNDVSNYRLLVPLLRHPIVMSFVIRQLANLRLDWEELDNKIVLLDTPSSIQVFCENLICRKVTTDTFRRKIHRGVGTNDLQDDFRRLYCQDFRDTDFRIRKQEPKILKIIDGLSFDEQNLMVSHFISLLTGQPDLFVRAGKFEEGKKFMRASMDQAWEQWAVGQSRNFDKSLYYEEALTVEKIDNKLYFEKARKNFSVVFDVNLGEFDRINQKVGKIKTAFNIQVPKKFLHWARRQWVSFEPNQVKERAWIINVFKRTIKESVFQAKSKFRIAPWTANLEALIVKELLLQLGMYKTSPFDITDEGLQVIPIELNYAPFALKYIHYQHNVLENVKADKTLADQDANIKRP
;
A
#
# COMPACT_ATOMS: atom_id res chain seq x y z
N MET A 1 -5.02 27.69 -16.64
CA MET A 1 -5.61 26.39 -16.96
C MET A 1 -4.53 25.33 -16.77
N LEU A 2 -4.35 24.85 -15.54
CA LEU A 2 -3.39 23.82 -15.15
C LEU A 2 -4.18 22.76 -14.39
N LEU A 3 -4.65 21.76 -15.13
CA LEU A 3 -5.39 20.60 -14.62
C LEU A 3 -4.42 19.42 -14.60
N SER A 4 -3.73 19.21 -13.47
CA SER A 4 -3.09 17.94 -13.13
C SER A 4 -3.60 17.50 -11.76
N GLY A 5 -4.79 16.88 -11.78
CA GLY A 5 -5.53 16.42 -10.59
C GLY A 5 -5.03 15.09 -10.04
N ARG A 6 -3.78 15.03 -9.58
CA ARG A 6 -3.28 13.94 -8.72
C ARG A 6 -2.32 14.50 -7.67
N CYS A 7 -2.85 15.24 -6.71
CA CYS A 7 -2.15 15.51 -5.46
C CYS A 7 -2.93 14.77 -4.36
N TYR A 8 -2.43 13.59 -3.98
CA TYR A 8 -2.92 12.83 -2.83
C TYR A 8 -2.39 13.53 -1.58
N SER A 9 -3.25 14.26 -0.84
CA SER A 9 -2.87 14.97 0.40
C SER A 9 -2.76 14.04 1.62
N LEU A 10 -2.92 12.73 1.41
CA LEU A 10 -2.55 11.68 2.34
C LEU A 10 -1.54 10.83 1.59
N VAL A 11 -0.27 10.97 1.92
CA VAL A 11 0.65 9.89 1.59
C VAL A 11 0.15 8.67 2.39
N PRO A 12 -0.08 7.51 1.75
CA PRO A 12 -0.32 6.28 2.47
C PRO A 12 0.76 6.14 3.54
N LEU A 13 0.36 5.93 4.78
CA LEU A 13 1.30 5.72 5.87
C LEU A 13 2.21 4.50 5.56
N GLU A 14 1.73 3.61 4.68
CA GLU A 14 2.45 2.60 3.93
C GLU A 14 3.63 3.13 3.12
N SER A 15 3.49 4.18 2.29
CA SER A 15 4.63 4.74 1.55
C SER A 15 5.64 5.43 2.46
N LEU A 16 5.19 5.96 3.60
CA LEU A 16 6.06 6.44 4.68
C LEU A 16 6.81 5.29 5.37
N MET A 17 6.18 4.14 5.55
CA MET A 17 6.74 2.96 6.22
C MET A 17 7.49 2.00 5.29
N LEU A 18 7.29 2.08 3.98
CA LEU A 18 7.65 1.03 3.01
C LEU A 18 8.29 1.58 1.72
N GLY A 19 8.36 2.90 1.57
CA GLY A 19 8.95 3.57 0.41
C GLY A 19 7.96 3.86 -0.73
N ASP A 20 8.41 4.67 -1.69
CA ASP A 20 7.62 5.13 -2.84
C ASP A 20 7.24 3.96 -3.78
N LEU A 21 5.94 3.81 -4.05
CA LEU A 21 5.36 2.71 -4.86
C LEU A 21 4.68 3.23 -6.14
N THR A 22 5.00 4.44 -6.61
CA THR A 22 4.34 4.95 -7.80
C THR A 22 4.74 4.23 -9.09
N GLN A 23 3.73 3.56 -9.67
CA GLN A 23 3.39 3.42 -11.10
C GLN A 23 3.48 2.06 -11.82
N ASP A 24 4.10 1.01 -11.29
CA ASP A 24 4.16 -0.29 -12.01
C ASP A 24 3.34 -1.45 -11.40
N TYR A 25 2.65 -1.24 -10.28
CA TYR A 25 1.99 -2.35 -9.53
C TYR A 25 0.47 -2.25 -9.41
N VAL A 26 -0.21 -1.54 -10.31
CA VAL A 26 -1.67 -1.35 -10.19
C VAL A 26 -2.48 -2.62 -10.54
N GLU A 27 -1.93 -3.65 -11.19
CA GLU A 27 -2.77 -4.77 -11.68
C GLU A 27 -2.28 -6.21 -11.47
N ALA A 28 -1.21 -6.51 -10.74
CA ALA A 28 -0.90 -7.90 -10.38
C ALA A 28 -0.10 -7.99 -9.09
N SER A 29 -0.62 -8.78 -8.14
CA SER A 29 -0.18 -8.96 -6.74
C SER A 29 -0.37 -7.75 -5.84
N ASP A 30 -1.15 -7.92 -4.77
CA ASP A 30 -1.33 -6.93 -3.70
C ASP A 30 0.08 -6.57 -3.19
N PRO A 31 0.54 -5.30 -3.32
CA PRO A 31 1.88 -4.87 -2.88
C PRO A 31 2.12 -5.16 -1.39
N ILE A 32 1.05 -5.38 -0.64
CA ILE A 32 1.06 -5.69 0.78
C ILE A 32 1.33 -7.17 1.07
N GLU A 33 1.09 -8.08 0.12
CA GLU A 33 1.44 -9.50 0.28
C GLU A 33 2.96 -9.71 0.36
N TYR A 34 3.75 -8.78 -0.21
CA TYR A 34 5.21 -8.81 -0.15
C TYR A 34 5.79 -8.13 1.10
N ILE A 35 5.06 -7.18 1.68
CA ILE A 35 5.49 -6.43 2.88
C ILE A 35 5.26 -7.25 4.16
N PHE A 36 4.37 -8.24 4.11
CA PHE A 36 4.20 -9.23 5.18
C PHE A 36 5.08 -10.47 5.02
N ARG A 37 6.08 -10.47 4.11
CA ARG A 37 7.15 -11.48 4.13
C ARG A 37 8.02 -11.30 5.38
N THR A 38 7.56 -11.92 6.47
CA THR A 38 8.28 -12.85 7.36
C THR A 38 9.70 -12.59 7.86
N ASP A 39 10.32 -11.42 7.66
CA ASP A 39 11.65 -11.17 8.27
C ASP A 39 11.55 -10.36 9.58
N VAL A 40 10.38 -9.81 9.86
CA VAL A 40 10.01 -9.23 11.15
C VAL A 40 9.03 -10.22 11.78
N THR A 41 9.54 -11.33 12.30
CA THR A 41 8.81 -12.25 13.21
C THR A 41 9.55 -12.52 14.52
N VAL A 42 10.79 -12.06 14.66
CA VAL A 42 11.61 -12.33 15.85
C VAL A 42 12.48 -11.11 16.15
N ASP A 43 12.05 -10.27 17.10
CA ASP A 43 13.00 -9.44 17.86
C ASP A 43 14.05 -10.39 18.47
N LYS A 44 15.29 -9.93 18.71
CA LYS A 44 16.42 -10.76 19.18
C LYS A 44 16.13 -11.59 20.46
N ASN A 45 15.00 -11.32 21.12
CA ASN A 45 14.50 -11.94 22.34
C ASN A 45 13.15 -12.71 22.18
N GLY A 46 12.63 -12.93 20.97
CA GLY A 46 11.51 -13.85 20.71
C GLY A 46 10.12 -13.47 21.26
N LYS A 47 9.82 -12.19 21.50
CA LYS A 47 8.52 -11.77 22.08
C LYS A 47 7.48 -11.31 21.04
N GLN A 48 6.21 -11.69 21.28
CA GLN A 48 4.95 -11.49 20.52
C GLN A 48 4.51 -10.02 20.23
N VAL A 49 5.42 -9.05 20.20
CA VAL A 49 5.11 -7.61 20.18
C VAL A 49 4.50 -7.13 18.84
N GLU A 50 4.70 -7.87 17.75
CA GLU A 50 4.33 -7.43 16.40
C GLU A 50 2.85 -7.60 16.02
N LYS A 51 2.13 -8.57 16.60
CA LYS A 51 0.75 -8.87 16.18
C LYS A 51 -0.20 -7.70 16.43
N LYS A 52 -0.03 -6.98 17.54
CA LYS A 52 -0.89 -5.83 17.92
C LYS A 52 -0.75 -4.66 16.94
N TYR A 53 0.49 -4.32 16.56
CA TYR A 53 0.73 -3.20 15.64
C TYR A 53 0.34 -3.56 14.21
N LYS A 54 0.57 -4.81 13.77
CA LYS A 54 0.09 -5.31 12.46
C LYS A 54 -1.45 -5.23 12.37
N ARG A 55 -2.17 -5.63 13.41
CA ARG A 55 -3.65 -5.47 13.48
C ARG A 55 -4.08 -4.01 13.42
N ALA A 56 -3.45 -3.14 14.22
CA ALA A 56 -3.79 -1.72 14.24
C ALA A 56 -3.56 -1.06 12.87
N MET A 57 -2.51 -1.47 12.16
CA MET A 57 -2.22 -1.00 10.80
C MET A 57 -3.22 -1.58 9.78
N GLY A 58 -3.57 -2.86 9.89
CA GLY A 58 -4.62 -3.48 9.07
C GLY A 58 -5.96 -2.75 9.21
N VAL A 59 -6.38 -2.43 10.44
CA VAL A 59 -7.60 -1.64 10.68
C VAL A 59 -7.49 -0.25 10.05
N TYR A 60 -6.35 0.44 10.20
CA TYR A 60 -6.10 1.74 9.57
C TYR A 60 -6.21 1.68 8.03
N ARG A 61 -5.62 0.68 7.38
CA ARG A 61 -5.79 0.40 5.95
C ARG A 61 -7.26 0.22 5.59
N GLY A 62 -8.02 -0.49 6.43
CA GLY A 62 -9.46 -0.68 6.25
C GLY A 62 -10.23 0.64 6.20
N PHE A 63 -9.87 1.61 7.05
CA PHE A 63 -10.47 2.96 7.01
C PHE A 63 -10.19 3.66 5.68
N ILE A 64 -8.95 3.60 5.19
CA ILE A 64 -8.56 4.21 3.91
C ILE A 64 -9.31 3.54 2.76
N ASN A 65 -9.26 2.21 2.68
CA ASN A 65 -9.91 1.42 1.64
C ASN A 65 -11.42 1.69 1.58
N GLU A 66 -12.10 1.83 2.73
CA GLU A 66 -13.52 2.19 2.75
C GLU A 66 -13.78 3.58 2.17
N GLY A 67 -12.93 4.56 2.47
CA GLY A 67 -13.03 5.90 1.88
C GLY A 67 -12.77 5.88 0.38
N GLU A 68 -11.77 5.14 -0.09
CA GLU A 68 -11.50 4.96 -1.52
C GLU A 68 -12.67 4.29 -2.23
N ASN A 69 -13.24 3.25 -1.63
CA ASN A 69 -14.43 2.57 -2.14
C ASN A 69 -15.63 3.52 -2.22
N LEU A 70 -15.85 4.37 -1.21
CA LEU A 70 -16.89 5.39 -1.25
C LEU A 70 -16.64 6.42 -2.35
N ASN A 71 -15.41 6.88 -2.50
CA ASN A 71 -15.03 7.81 -3.57
C ASN A 71 -15.24 7.20 -4.96
N ASN A 72 -14.85 5.94 -5.14
CA ASN A 72 -15.07 5.18 -6.38
C ASN A 72 -16.56 4.97 -6.66
N PHE A 73 -17.35 4.65 -5.63
CA PHE A 73 -18.80 4.57 -5.73
C PHE A 73 -19.42 5.88 -6.22
N CYS A 74 -18.93 7.02 -5.71
CA CYS A 74 -19.42 8.33 -6.13
C CYS A 74 -19.08 8.71 -7.58
N LYS A 75 -18.14 8.04 -8.25
CA LYS A 75 -17.86 8.26 -9.68
C LYS A 75 -19.05 7.90 -10.57
N GLN A 76 -19.89 6.97 -10.12
CA GLN A 76 -21.12 6.58 -10.81
C GLN A 76 -22.25 7.60 -10.68
N LYS A 77 -22.05 8.67 -9.89
CA LYS A 77 -23.05 9.72 -9.59
C LYS A 77 -24.42 9.14 -9.20
N PRO A 78 -24.48 8.21 -8.24
CA PRO A 78 -25.74 7.61 -7.85
C PRO A 78 -26.63 8.67 -7.20
N LYS A 79 -27.95 8.54 -7.42
CA LYS A 79 -28.95 9.45 -6.86
C LYS A 79 -29.73 8.74 -5.76
N VAL A 80 -30.16 9.52 -4.77
CA VAL A 80 -31.11 9.10 -3.75
C VAL A 80 -32.29 10.07 -3.73
N GLU A 81 -33.48 9.50 -3.71
CA GLU A 81 -34.73 10.25 -3.59
C GLU A 81 -35.42 9.84 -2.29
N TYR A 82 -36.03 10.81 -1.62
CA TYR A 82 -36.83 10.59 -0.41
C TYR A 82 -38.26 11.01 -0.71
N ALA A 83 -39.23 10.39 -0.04
CA ALA A 83 -40.65 10.70 -0.24
C ALA A 83 -40.97 12.20 -0.11
N GLU A 84 -40.28 12.88 0.82
CA GLU A 84 -40.42 14.32 1.02
C GLU A 84 -39.05 14.99 1.15
N ARG A 85 -38.97 16.27 0.76
CA ARG A 85 -37.76 17.09 0.94
C ARG A 85 -37.36 17.18 2.41
N TRP A 86 -38.35 17.26 3.31
CA TRP A 86 -38.12 17.32 4.74
C TRP A 86 -37.39 16.08 5.27
N ASN A 87 -37.81 14.89 4.82
CA ASN A 87 -37.18 13.62 5.18
C ASN A 87 -35.71 13.60 4.76
N ARG A 88 -35.39 14.10 3.56
CA ARG A 88 -34.01 14.25 3.10
C ARG A 88 -33.20 15.18 4.00
N GLU A 89 -33.72 16.36 4.33
CA GLU A 89 -33.04 17.31 5.22
C GLU A 89 -32.81 16.73 6.61
N GLN A 90 -33.75 15.94 7.14
CA GLN A 90 -33.63 15.26 8.42
C GLN A 90 -32.53 14.18 8.42
N VAL A 91 -32.42 13.39 7.35
CA VAL A 91 -31.35 12.40 7.19
C VAL A 91 -29.99 13.08 7.07
N LYS A 92 -29.88 14.14 6.25
CA LYS A 92 -28.67 14.96 6.14
C LYS A 92 -28.25 15.52 7.50
N ARG A 93 -29.20 16.03 8.29
CA ARG A 93 -28.95 16.55 9.63
C ARG A 93 -28.46 15.45 10.57
N SER A 94 -29.06 14.25 10.51
CA SER A 94 -28.64 13.10 11.34
C SER A 94 -27.23 12.61 11.02
N LEU A 95 -26.84 12.58 9.74
CA LEU A 95 -25.47 12.29 9.31
C LEU A 95 -24.47 13.31 9.87
N ALA A 96 -24.70 14.60 9.62
CA ALA A 96 -23.81 15.66 10.09
C ALA A 96 -23.78 15.76 11.62
N ALA A 97 -24.90 15.49 12.30
CA ALA A 97 -24.97 15.46 13.75
C ALA A 97 -24.23 14.26 14.34
N THR A 98 -24.25 13.10 13.69
CA THR A 98 -23.45 11.95 14.12
C THR A 98 -21.96 12.29 14.07
N LEU A 99 -21.49 12.91 12.97
CA LEU A 99 -20.13 13.41 12.85
C LEU A 99 -19.80 14.44 13.95
N GLN A 100 -20.69 15.42 14.17
CA GLN A 100 -20.52 16.45 15.19
C GLN A 100 -20.43 15.86 16.61
N PHE A 101 -21.29 14.89 16.96
CA PHE A 101 -21.25 14.23 18.26
C PHE A 101 -19.92 13.52 18.48
N ILE A 102 -19.48 12.71 17.51
CA ILE A 102 -18.23 11.94 17.61
C ILE A 102 -17.05 12.90 17.70
N GLY A 103 -17.02 13.93 16.85
CA GLY A 103 -15.97 14.94 16.83
C GLY A 103 -15.85 15.72 18.13
N LEU A 104 -16.96 16.19 18.70
CA LEU A 104 -16.96 16.88 19.99
C LEU A 104 -16.52 15.96 21.13
N ASP A 105 -17.05 14.75 21.20
CA ASP A 105 -16.68 13.80 22.26
C ASP A 105 -15.20 13.41 22.19
N LEU A 106 -14.65 13.26 20.98
CA LEU A 106 -13.24 12.96 20.76
C LEU A 106 -12.33 14.15 21.12
N THR A 107 -12.65 15.34 20.60
CA THR A 107 -11.85 16.55 20.82
C THR A 107 -11.89 17.03 22.28
N VAL A 108 -13.02 16.90 22.98
CA VAL A 108 -13.11 17.23 24.42
C VAL A 108 -12.17 16.35 25.26
N ARG A 109 -12.06 15.06 24.94
CA ARG A 109 -11.15 14.13 25.62
C ARG A 109 -9.69 14.41 25.25
N ALA A 110 -9.42 14.63 23.96
CA ALA A 110 -8.07 14.91 23.46
C ALA A 110 -7.52 16.24 23.99
N LEU A 111 -8.31 17.33 23.98
CA LEU A 111 -7.90 18.65 24.49
C LEU A 111 -7.50 18.59 25.96
N ALA A 112 -8.31 17.91 26.79
CA ALA A 112 -8.00 17.74 28.20
C ALA A 112 -6.70 16.96 28.41
N ALA A 113 -6.46 15.92 27.61
CA ALA A 113 -5.25 15.12 27.70
C ALA A 113 -4.01 15.89 27.25
N TYR A 114 -4.05 16.57 26.09
CA TYR A 114 -2.94 17.39 25.60
C TYR A 114 -2.63 18.55 26.55
N ALA A 115 -3.64 19.25 27.06
CA ALA A 115 -3.42 20.33 28.02
C ALA A 115 -2.76 19.82 29.32
N ASN A 116 -3.13 18.63 29.80
CA ASN A 116 -2.46 18.01 30.93
C ASN A 116 -1.01 17.58 30.60
N SER A 117 -0.74 17.14 29.36
CA SER A 117 0.62 16.78 28.90
C SER A 117 1.53 18.00 28.78
N LEU A 118 0.98 19.12 28.31
CA LEU A 118 1.64 20.42 28.16
C LEU A 118 1.65 21.25 29.45
N GLU A 119 1.32 20.63 30.59
CA GLU A 119 1.38 21.23 31.92
C GLU A 119 0.54 22.50 32.12
N PHE A 120 -0.60 22.63 31.43
CA PHE A 120 -1.53 23.75 31.62
C PHE A 120 -2.02 23.78 33.07
N SER A 121 -2.15 24.99 33.63
CA SER A 121 -2.89 25.22 34.87
C SER A 121 -4.41 25.13 34.63
N LYS A 122 -5.16 24.89 35.71
CA LYS A 122 -6.64 24.88 35.67
C LYS A 122 -7.20 26.22 35.19
N ALA A 123 -6.55 27.34 35.52
CA ALA A 123 -6.98 28.66 35.10
C ALA A 123 -6.77 28.87 33.60
N GLU A 124 -5.61 28.49 33.06
CA GLU A 124 -5.31 28.58 31.63
C GLU A 124 -6.25 27.71 30.80
N TYR A 125 -6.47 26.46 31.22
CA TYR A 125 -7.41 25.58 30.54
C TYR A 125 -8.85 26.07 30.65
N GLY A 126 -9.24 26.63 31.80
CA GLY A 126 -10.56 27.26 31.98
C GLY A 126 -10.79 28.42 31.00
N ASN A 127 -9.80 29.30 30.85
CA ASN A 127 -9.85 30.40 29.89
C ASN A 127 -9.94 29.90 28.44
N LEU A 128 -9.20 28.84 28.10
CA LEU A 128 -9.31 28.21 26.79
C LEU A 128 -10.72 27.67 26.54
N VAL A 129 -11.28 26.92 27.49
CA VAL A 129 -12.63 26.35 27.38
C VAL A 129 -13.68 27.46 27.21
N ASP A 130 -13.56 28.55 27.96
CA ASP A 130 -14.51 29.67 27.89
C ASP A 130 -14.43 30.39 26.56
N ASN A 131 -13.23 30.60 26.04
CA ASN A 131 -13.03 31.15 24.71
C ASN A 131 -13.56 30.22 23.61
N LEU A 132 -13.32 28.91 23.70
CA LEU A 132 -13.79 27.94 22.71
C LEU A 132 -15.30 27.83 22.69
N THR A 133 -15.91 27.65 23.87
CA THR A 133 -17.36 27.47 24.01
C THR A 133 -18.16 28.75 23.82
N GLY A 134 -17.62 29.91 24.21
CA GLY A 134 -18.30 31.20 24.08
C GLY A 134 -18.20 31.81 22.69
N ASN A 135 -17.04 31.70 22.02
CA ASN A 135 -16.79 32.44 20.77
C ASN A 135 -16.99 31.62 19.49
N TYR A 136 -16.84 30.30 19.53
CA TYR A 136 -16.81 29.48 18.32
C TYR A 136 -17.98 28.52 18.20
N CYS A 137 -18.61 28.16 19.32
CA CYS A 137 -19.76 27.28 19.31
C CYS A 137 -21.03 28.00 18.84
N SER A 138 -21.82 27.33 18.01
CA SER A 138 -23.15 27.82 17.66
C SER A 138 -24.08 27.78 18.87
N GLN A 139 -24.88 28.84 19.04
CA GLN A 139 -25.95 28.86 20.04
C GLN A 139 -27.05 27.83 19.75
N ASN A 140 -27.16 27.38 18.49
CA ASN A 140 -28.18 26.45 18.02
C ASN A 140 -27.71 24.98 18.02
N ILE A 141 -26.60 24.68 18.69
CA ILE A 141 -26.16 23.29 18.86
C ILE A 141 -27.18 22.52 19.70
N SER A 142 -27.68 21.40 19.17
CA SER A 142 -28.78 20.65 19.82
C SER A 142 -28.36 19.31 20.42
N ILE A 143 -27.19 18.81 20.01
CA ILE A 143 -26.64 17.54 20.46
C ILE A 143 -26.25 17.59 21.95
N ILE A 144 -25.68 18.70 22.37
CA ILE A 144 -25.25 18.96 23.73
C ILE A 144 -25.35 20.45 24.01
N SER A 145 -25.82 20.84 25.20
CA SER A 145 -25.87 22.27 25.57
C SER A 145 -24.47 22.80 25.83
N LEU A 146 -24.24 24.10 25.54
CA LEU A 146 -22.94 24.76 25.78
C LEU A 146 -22.50 24.65 27.25
N ARG A 147 -23.45 24.76 28.18
CA ARG A 147 -23.20 24.60 29.62
C ARG A 147 -22.68 23.19 29.94
N GLN A 148 -23.30 22.16 29.37
CA GLN A 148 -22.88 20.78 29.60
C GLN A 148 -21.54 20.49 28.91
N LEU A 149 -21.31 21.05 27.72
CA LEU A 149 -20.05 20.93 27.00
C LEU A 149 -18.89 21.52 27.82
N LYS A 150 -19.03 22.76 28.31
CA LYS A 150 -18.06 23.42 29.20
C LYS A 150 -17.80 22.59 30.45
N LYS A 151 -18.85 22.11 31.13
CA LYS A 151 -18.73 21.25 32.31
C LYS A 151 -17.95 19.97 32.00
N ASN A 152 -18.23 19.32 30.88
CA ASN A 152 -17.56 18.09 30.47
C ASN A 152 -16.06 18.34 30.20
N MET A 153 -15.70 19.43 29.51
CA MET A 153 -14.31 19.78 29.24
C MET A 153 -13.51 19.98 30.53
N LEU A 154 -14.04 20.76 31.47
CA LEU A 154 -13.38 21.02 32.76
C LEU A 154 -13.25 19.75 33.60
N LEU A 155 -14.30 18.93 33.65
CA LEU A 155 -14.29 17.67 34.40
C LEU A 155 -13.27 16.67 33.85
N LYS A 156 -13.10 16.61 32.52
CA LYS A 156 -12.12 15.72 31.88
C LYS A 156 -10.68 16.15 32.17
N PHE A 157 -10.45 17.46 32.23
CA PHE A 157 -9.16 18.01 32.61
C PHE A 157 -8.84 17.74 34.09
N ASP A 158 -9.77 18.06 35.00
CA ASP A 158 -9.62 17.85 36.45
C ASP A 158 -9.34 16.38 36.82
N ARG A 159 -9.96 15.43 36.09
CA ARG A 159 -9.76 14.00 36.31
C ARG A 159 -8.49 13.42 35.69
N LYS A 160 -7.68 14.24 35.00
CA LYS A 160 -6.52 13.79 34.22
C LYS A 160 -6.88 12.63 33.29
N GLU A 161 -7.86 12.87 32.42
CA GLU A 161 -8.37 11.88 31.47
C GLU A 161 -7.22 11.16 30.75
N LYS A 162 -7.21 9.82 30.83
CA LYS A 162 -6.24 8.98 30.13
C LYS A 162 -6.72 8.73 28.70
N PHE A 163 -6.56 9.72 27.83
CA PHE A 163 -6.81 9.56 26.40
C PHE A 163 -5.57 8.94 25.72
N PRO A 164 -5.72 7.90 24.88
CA PRO A 164 -4.60 7.32 24.16
C PRO A 164 -4.18 8.24 23.01
N PHE A 165 -3.08 8.98 23.17
CA PHE A 165 -2.49 9.73 22.06
C PHE A 165 -2.08 8.80 20.91
N PRO A 166 -2.10 9.28 19.66
CA PRO A 166 -1.44 8.61 18.57
C PRO A 166 0.06 8.45 18.90
N LYS A 167 0.55 7.24 19.16
CA LYS A 167 1.94 7.02 19.64
C LYS A 167 2.78 6.34 18.57
N LEU A 168 3.91 6.96 18.24
CA LEU A 168 5.01 6.34 17.48
C LEU A 168 5.95 5.52 18.40
N GLN A 169 6.03 5.92 19.68
CA GLN A 169 6.96 5.33 20.64
C GLN A 169 6.62 3.86 20.90
N GLY A 170 7.61 2.98 20.70
CA GLY A 170 7.50 1.55 20.95
C GLY A 170 6.80 0.74 19.85
N ASN A 171 6.36 1.37 18.76
CA ASN A 171 5.84 0.66 17.59
C ASN A 171 7.00 0.25 16.68
N SER A 172 7.28 -1.05 16.62
CA SER A 172 8.40 -1.61 15.84
C SER A 172 8.25 -1.45 14.33
N LEU A 173 7.06 -1.11 13.83
CA LEU A 173 6.83 -0.93 12.41
C LEU A 173 7.34 0.41 11.88
N TYR A 174 7.57 1.40 12.74
CA TYR A 174 8.14 2.68 12.33
C TYR A 174 9.67 2.67 12.45
N PRO A 175 10.39 3.35 11.54
CA PRO A 175 11.83 3.51 11.63
C PRO A 175 12.32 4.12 12.92
N GLU A 176 13.49 3.66 13.39
CA GLU A 176 14.07 4.16 14.64
C GLU A 176 14.26 5.68 14.64
N GLY A 177 14.67 6.26 13.51
CA GLY A 177 14.80 7.72 13.36
C GLY A 177 13.48 8.48 13.56
N ILE A 178 12.35 7.88 13.18
CA ILE A 178 11.01 8.43 13.41
C ILE A 178 10.56 8.20 14.86
N ARG A 179 10.86 7.02 15.42
CA ARG A 179 10.48 6.65 16.79
C ARG A 179 11.22 7.44 17.86
N LYS A 180 12.52 7.69 17.64
CA LYS A 180 13.44 8.39 18.56
C LYS A 180 13.46 9.91 18.33
N GLY A 181 12.75 10.40 17.31
CA GLY A 181 12.78 11.79 16.87
C GLY A 181 12.54 12.79 18.01
N THR A 182 13.40 13.79 18.06
CA THR A 182 13.57 14.90 19.01
C THR A 182 12.37 15.88 19.13
N PHE A 183 11.21 15.53 18.58
CA PHE A 183 10.09 16.43 18.31
C PHE A 183 8.88 16.20 19.21
N LYS A 184 9.02 15.46 20.32
CA LYS A 184 7.85 15.04 21.11
C LYS A 184 6.99 16.22 21.57
N ASP A 185 7.61 17.23 22.17
CA ASP A 185 6.87 18.37 22.72
C ASP A 185 6.32 19.29 21.62
N GLN A 186 7.11 19.53 20.56
CA GLN A 186 6.66 20.28 19.38
C GLN A 186 5.54 19.56 18.60
N ALA A 187 5.54 18.23 18.59
CA ALA A 187 4.49 17.44 17.97
C ALA A 187 3.20 17.51 18.80
N GLU A 188 3.31 17.38 20.13
CA GLU A 188 2.16 17.51 21.04
C GLU A 188 1.52 18.91 20.96
N GLU A 189 2.33 19.97 20.87
CA GLU A 189 1.83 21.33 20.68
C GLU A 189 1.05 21.50 19.36
N LYS A 190 1.57 20.98 18.25
CA LYS A 190 0.88 21.04 16.95
C LYS A 190 -0.40 20.22 16.92
N GLU A 191 -0.35 19.00 17.47
CA GLU A 191 -1.54 18.17 17.62
C GLU A 191 -2.58 18.85 18.50
N PHE A 192 -2.16 19.55 19.55
CA PHE A 192 -3.06 20.34 20.38
C PHE A 192 -3.71 21.48 19.58
N ILE A 193 -2.94 22.25 18.81
CA ILE A 193 -3.46 23.31 17.93
C ILE A 193 -4.47 22.74 16.92
N GLN A 194 -4.16 21.61 16.27
CA GLN A 194 -5.09 20.97 15.33
C GLN A 194 -6.34 20.43 16.03
N THR A 195 -6.21 19.93 17.27
CA THR A 195 -7.36 19.52 18.08
C THR A 195 -8.27 20.72 18.41
N VAL A 196 -7.69 21.89 18.68
CA VAL A 196 -8.44 23.14 18.86
C VAL A 196 -9.19 23.51 17.59
N GLN A 197 -8.56 23.42 16.41
CA GLN A 197 -9.23 23.70 15.13
C GLN A 197 -10.37 22.71 14.86
N LEU A 198 -10.16 21.43 15.14
CA LEU A 198 -11.23 20.43 15.05
C LEU A 198 -12.39 20.76 15.98
N PHE A 199 -12.11 21.12 17.24
CA PHE A 199 -13.17 21.50 18.17
C PHE A 199 -13.97 22.70 17.64
N LYS A 200 -13.30 23.75 17.15
CA LYS A 200 -13.96 24.91 16.52
C LYS A 200 -14.81 24.47 15.33
N SER A 201 -14.29 23.58 14.49
CA SER A 201 -15.01 23.05 13.33
C SER A 201 -16.32 22.38 13.75
N PHE A 202 -16.23 21.39 14.65
CA PHE A 202 -17.40 20.66 15.14
C PHE A 202 -18.38 21.55 15.89
N CYS A 203 -17.90 22.47 16.73
CA CYS A 203 -18.79 23.30 17.54
C CYS A 203 -19.48 24.41 16.73
N SER A 204 -18.90 24.83 15.60
CA SER A 204 -19.42 25.95 14.80
C SER A 204 -20.80 25.67 14.19
N TRP A 205 -21.15 24.42 13.91
CA TRP A 205 -22.37 24.07 13.20
C TRP A 205 -23.61 24.02 14.10
N GLY A 206 -24.70 24.65 13.65
CA GLY A 206 -25.94 24.83 14.41
C GLY A 206 -27.16 24.12 13.80
N ASN A 207 -26.99 22.92 13.24
CA ASN A 207 -28.05 22.08 12.66
C ASN A 207 -28.71 22.57 11.35
N ASP A 208 -28.17 23.61 10.71
CA ASP A 208 -28.62 24.07 9.39
C ASP A 208 -27.94 23.25 8.28
N VAL A 209 -28.73 22.48 7.53
CA VAL A 209 -28.25 21.65 6.42
C VAL A 209 -27.94 22.45 5.15
N SER A 210 -28.33 23.73 5.12
CA SER A 210 -27.99 24.68 4.05
C SER A 210 -26.68 25.42 4.33
N ASN A 211 -26.11 25.28 5.52
CA ASN A 211 -24.87 25.93 5.93
C ASN A 211 -24.12 25.10 6.98
N TYR A 212 -23.17 24.30 6.51
CA TYR A 212 -22.34 23.45 7.36
C TYR A 212 -21.19 24.19 8.06
N ARG A 213 -21.01 25.50 7.80
CA ARG A 213 -19.94 26.32 8.41
C ARG A 213 -18.58 25.65 8.29
N LEU A 214 -17.83 25.49 9.39
CA LEU A 214 -16.47 24.93 9.37
C LEU A 214 -16.43 23.40 9.25
N LEU A 215 -17.58 22.69 9.25
CA LEU A 215 -17.63 21.24 9.07
C LEU A 215 -17.38 20.77 7.63
N VAL A 216 -17.43 21.69 6.66
CA VAL A 216 -17.35 21.35 5.22
C VAL A 216 -16.18 20.42 4.87
N PRO A 217 -14.93 20.65 5.31
CA PRO A 217 -13.81 19.77 4.95
C PRO A 217 -14.00 18.32 5.44
N LEU A 218 -14.55 18.16 6.64
CA LEU A 218 -14.80 16.85 7.25
C LEU A 218 -15.98 16.13 6.58
N LEU A 219 -17.04 16.86 6.22
CA LEU A 219 -18.21 16.31 5.53
C LEU A 219 -17.93 15.93 4.08
N ARG A 220 -17.04 16.66 3.42
CA ARG A 220 -16.60 16.34 2.06
C ARG A 220 -15.69 15.11 2.03
N HIS A 221 -14.94 14.85 3.08
CA HIS A 221 -13.89 13.84 3.03
C HIS A 221 -14.43 12.40 3.04
N PRO A 222 -14.08 11.56 2.05
CA PRO A 222 -14.69 10.23 1.90
C PRO A 222 -14.31 9.26 3.01
N ILE A 223 -13.09 9.32 3.56
CA ILE A 223 -12.67 8.47 4.70
C ILE A 223 -13.47 8.81 5.97
N VAL A 224 -13.77 10.10 6.18
CA VAL A 224 -14.53 10.54 7.35
C VAL A 224 -15.98 10.10 7.20
N MET A 225 -16.56 10.30 6.01
CA MET A 225 -17.94 9.94 5.77
C MET A 225 -18.16 8.43 5.67
N SER A 226 -17.21 7.65 5.16
CA SER A 226 -17.30 6.18 5.23
C SER A 226 -17.33 5.70 6.67
N PHE A 227 -16.49 6.28 7.55
CA PHE A 227 -16.55 6.02 8.99
C PHE A 227 -17.90 6.38 9.61
N VAL A 228 -18.45 7.56 9.31
CA VAL A 228 -19.78 7.98 9.83
C VAL A 228 -20.88 7.04 9.34
N ILE A 229 -20.88 6.70 8.05
CA ILE A 229 -21.83 5.75 7.46
C ILE A 229 -21.72 4.38 8.16
N ARG A 230 -20.51 3.92 8.43
CA ARG A 230 -20.26 2.66 9.15
C ARG A 230 -20.79 2.70 10.59
N GLN A 231 -20.61 3.82 11.31
CA GLN A 231 -21.22 4.03 12.63
C GLN A 231 -22.75 3.98 12.55
N LEU A 232 -23.35 4.63 11.56
CA LEU A 232 -24.81 4.59 11.37
C LEU A 232 -25.35 3.22 10.97
N ALA A 233 -24.54 2.43 10.25
CA ALA A 233 -24.84 1.05 9.88
C ALA A 233 -24.66 0.06 11.05
N ASN A 234 -24.16 0.51 12.20
CA ASN A 234 -23.89 -0.31 13.38
C ASN A 234 -22.77 -1.35 13.17
N LEU A 235 -21.75 -0.99 12.39
CA LEU A 235 -20.63 -1.85 12.03
C LEU A 235 -19.31 -1.32 12.62
N ARG A 236 -18.35 -2.22 12.85
CA ARG A 236 -16.95 -1.88 13.13
C ARG A 236 -16.02 -2.68 12.22
N LEU A 237 -14.84 -2.11 11.96
CA LEU A 237 -13.74 -2.86 11.35
C LEU A 237 -13.04 -3.68 12.43
N ASP A 238 -12.79 -4.94 12.13
CA ASP A 238 -11.97 -5.83 12.95
C ASP A 238 -10.99 -6.60 12.07
N TRP A 239 -9.96 -7.18 12.69
CA TRP A 239 -8.97 -8.01 12.00
C TRP A 239 -9.24 -9.48 12.30
N GLU A 240 -9.55 -10.26 11.26
CA GLU A 240 -9.72 -11.70 11.38
C GLU A 240 -8.35 -12.41 11.30
N GLU A 241 -7.95 -13.05 12.40
CA GLU A 241 -6.61 -13.63 12.55
C GLU A 241 -6.35 -14.84 11.65
N LEU A 242 -7.38 -15.64 11.38
CA LEU A 242 -7.25 -16.87 10.60
C LEU A 242 -7.00 -16.57 9.12
N ASP A 243 -7.70 -15.56 8.60
CA ASP A 243 -7.70 -15.23 7.19
C ASP A 243 -6.80 -14.02 6.86
N ASN A 244 -6.17 -13.41 7.87
CA ASN A 244 -5.37 -12.19 7.74
C ASN A 244 -6.06 -11.10 6.91
N LYS A 245 -7.37 -10.93 7.13
CA LYS A 245 -8.20 -9.98 6.39
C LYS A 245 -9.00 -9.08 7.32
N ILE A 246 -9.39 -7.94 6.78
CA ILE A 246 -10.23 -6.96 7.47
C ILE A 246 -11.69 -7.38 7.27
N VAL A 247 -12.43 -7.47 8.36
CA VAL A 247 -13.84 -7.85 8.36
C VAL A 247 -14.70 -6.77 9.00
N LEU A 248 -15.96 -6.73 8.58
CA LEU A 248 -16.98 -5.88 9.18
C LEU A 248 -17.78 -6.72 10.19
N LEU A 249 -17.82 -6.26 11.44
CA LEU A 249 -18.56 -6.91 12.52
C LEU A 249 -19.66 -5.98 13.03
N ASP A 250 -20.82 -6.55 13.34
CA ASP A 250 -21.91 -5.82 14.00
C ASP A 250 -21.50 -5.36 15.40
N THR A 251 -21.81 -4.12 15.73
CA THR A 251 -21.44 -3.48 17.00
C THR A 251 -22.62 -2.71 17.59
N PRO A 252 -23.46 -3.32 18.43
CA PRO A 252 -24.69 -2.72 18.96
C PRO A 252 -24.49 -1.45 19.80
N SER A 253 -23.24 -1.11 20.14
CA SER A 253 -22.87 0.10 20.89
C SER A 253 -22.39 1.26 20.01
N SER A 254 -22.57 1.19 18.69
CA SER A 254 -22.20 2.27 17.78
C SER A 254 -22.91 3.60 18.11
N ILE A 255 -22.30 4.71 17.71
CA ILE A 255 -22.88 6.04 17.97
C ILE A 255 -23.83 6.38 16.82
N GLN A 256 -25.12 6.47 17.14
CA GLN A 256 -26.17 6.87 16.20
C GLN A 256 -26.92 8.08 16.75
N VAL A 257 -26.91 9.18 16.00
CA VAL A 257 -27.63 10.40 16.34
C VAL A 257 -28.81 10.55 15.38
N PHE A 258 -30.00 10.65 15.94
CA PHE A 258 -31.21 10.95 15.20
C PHE A 258 -31.64 12.39 15.47
N CYS A 259 -31.96 13.11 14.40
CA CYS A 259 -32.51 14.45 14.49
C CYS A 259 -34.01 14.43 14.19
N GLU A 260 -34.78 15.06 15.06
CA GLU A 260 -36.20 15.34 14.87
C GLU A 260 -36.35 16.86 14.84
N ASN A 261 -36.72 17.42 13.69
CA ASN A 261 -36.58 18.85 13.44
C ASN A 261 -35.13 19.32 13.68
N LEU A 262 -34.94 20.41 14.42
CA LEU A 262 -33.63 20.96 14.75
C LEU A 262 -32.98 20.28 15.98
N ILE A 263 -33.66 19.33 16.63
CA ILE A 263 -33.21 18.68 17.86
C ILE A 263 -32.58 17.33 17.51
N CYS A 264 -31.30 17.17 17.83
CA CYS A 264 -30.53 15.97 17.56
C CYS A 264 -30.14 15.28 18.87
N ARG A 265 -30.38 13.97 18.98
CA ARG A 265 -30.04 13.19 20.19
C ARG A 265 -29.45 11.84 19.81
N LYS A 266 -28.53 11.35 20.65
CA LYS A 266 -28.06 9.95 20.56
C LYS A 266 -29.24 9.03 20.88
N VAL A 267 -29.45 8.02 20.04
CA VAL A 267 -30.53 7.03 20.17
C VAL A 267 -29.99 5.61 20.11
N THR A 268 -30.82 4.62 20.48
CA THR A 268 -30.49 3.19 20.32
C THR A 268 -30.67 2.74 18.88
N THR A 269 -30.02 1.64 18.49
CA THR A 269 -30.08 1.08 17.12
C THR A 269 -31.50 0.77 16.66
N ASP A 270 -32.32 0.18 17.53
CA ASP A 270 -33.71 -0.13 17.20
C ASP A 270 -34.52 1.14 16.94
N THR A 271 -34.32 2.17 17.76
CA THR A 271 -35.00 3.45 17.61
C THR A 271 -34.54 4.16 16.34
N PHE A 272 -33.22 4.13 16.06
CA PHE A 272 -32.64 4.73 14.85
C PHE A 272 -33.21 4.07 13.59
N ARG A 273 -33.17 2.73 13.50
CA ARG A 273 -33.66 1.97 12.34
C ARG A 273 -35.16 2.14 12.09
N ARG A 274 -35.96 2.35 13.14
CA ARG A 274 -37.41 2.60 13.03
C ARG A 274 -37.72 4.02 12.59
N LYS A 275 -36.97 5.01 13.09
CA LYS A 275 -37.28 6.44 12.88
C LYS A 275 -36.61 7.05 11.64
N ILE A 276 -35.45 6.54 11.22
CA ILE A 276 -34.72 7.10 10.09
C ILE A 276 -35.47 6.85 8.78
N HIS A 277 -35.60 7.89 7.96
CA HIS A 277 -36.25 7.76 6.65
C HIS A 277 -35.33 7.04 5.67
N ARG A 278 -35.92 6.16 4.86
CA ARG A 278 -35.23 5.41 3.79
C ARG A 278 -35.39 6.12 2.45
N GLY A 279 -34.44 5.87 1.56
CA GLY A 279 -34.54 6.23 0.16
C GLY A 279 -35.66 5.45 -0.54
N VAL A 280 -36.25 6.05 -1.57
CA VAL A 280 -37.23 5.38 -2.43
C VAL A 280 -36.47 4.41 -3.34
N GLY A 281 -36.88 3.13 -3.31
CA GLY A 281 -36.30 2.09 -4.18
C GLY A 281 -35.03 1.42 -3.65
N THR A 282 -34.66 1.65 -2.39
CA THR A 282 -33.49 1.06 -1.74
C THR A 282 -33.90 0.19 -0.55
N ASN A 283 -33.23 -0.97 -0.42
CA ASN A 283 -33.49 -1.91 0.67
C ASN A 283 -32.48 -1.78 1.82
N ASP A 284 -31.33 -1.16 1.56
CA ASP A 284 -30.24 -1.03 2.50
C ASP A 284 -29.98 0.44 2.87
N LEU A 285 -29.96 0.70 4.17
CA LEU A 285 -29.72 2.02 4.74
C LEU A 285 -28.27 2.48 4.51
N GLN A 286 -27.32 1.54 4.45
CA GLN A 286 -25.93 1.89 4.17
C GLN A 286 -25.78 2.41 2.74
N ASP A 287 -26.39 1.75 1.74
CA ASP A 287 -26.43 2.22 0.36
C ASP A 287 -27.07 3.61 0.27
N ASP A 288 -28.19 3.85 0.96
CA ASP A 288 -28.85 5.17 1.03
C ASP A 288 -27.88 6.27 1.48
N PHE A 289 -27.15 6.05 2.57
CA PHE A 289 -26.22 7.05 3.07
C PHE A 289 -25.03 7.27 2.13
N ARG A 290 -24.55 6.22 1.45
CA ARG A 290 -23.48 6.36 0.43
C ARG A 290 -23.96 7.21 -0.73
N ARG A 291 -25.16 6.95 -1.25
CA ARG A 291 -25.78 7.74 -2.33
C ARG A 291 -25.98 9.19 -1.91
N LEU A 292 -26.51 9.40 -0.69
CA LEU A 292 -26.71 10.73 -0.13
C LEU A 292 -25.39 11.49 0.01
N TYR A 293 -24.32 10.83 0.47
CA TYR A 293 -22.98 11.42 0.51
C TYR A 293 -22.52 11.89 -0.88
N CYS A 294 -22.61 11.01 -1.88
CA CYS A 294 -22.19 11.33 -3.24
C CYS A 294 -22.97 12.50 -3.86
N GLN A 295 -24.26 12.63 -3.52
CA GLN A 295 -25.13 13.67 -4.07
C GLN A 295 -25.03 15.00 -3.32
N ASP A 296 -24.95 14.97 -1.99
CA ASP A 296 -25.20 16.14 -1.14
C ASP A 296 -24.03 16.58 -0.26
N PHE A 297 -22.97 15.77 -0.12
CA PHE A 297 -21.87 16.06 0.79
C PHE A 297 -20.51 16.13 0.09
N ARG A 298 -20.27 15.28 -0.93
CA ARG A 298 -18.99 15.25 -1.66
C ARG A 298 -18.60 16.59 -2.27
N ASP A 299 -19.57 17.28 -2.86
CA ASP A 299 -19.32 18.54 -3.59
C ASP A 299 -19.80 19.76 -2.79
N THR A 300 -20.00 19.60 -1.47
CA THR A 300 -20.40 20.70 -0.59
C THR A 300 -19.26 21.69 -0.40
N ASP A 301 -19.60 22.97 -0.49
CA ASP A 301 -18.67 24.08 -0.33
C ASP A 301 -19.13 25.05 0.77
N PHE A 302 -18.23 25.94 1.18
CA PHE A 302 -18.52 26.98 2.15
C PHE A 302 -19.56 27.97 1.62
N ARG A 303 -20.54 28.30 2.47
CA ARG A 303 -21.49 29.36 2.19
C ARG A 303 -20.93 30.70 2.62
N ILE A 304 -20.58 31.55 1.65
CA ILE A 304 -20.03 32.89 1.90
C ILE A 304 -21.16 33.91 2.21
N ARG A 305 -22.30 33.80 1.51
CA ARG A 305 -23.41 34.75 1.67
C ARG A 305 -24.18 34.53 2.98
N LYS A 306 -24.38 35.61 3.75
CA LYS A 306 -25.05 35.63 5.07
C LYS A 306 -24.33 34.80 6.14
N GLN A 307 -23.02 34.60 5.99
CA GLN A 307 -22.24 33.90 7.00
C GLN A 307 -21.95 34.78 8.21
N GLU A 308 -21.82 34.16 9.38
CA GLU A 308 -21.38 34.86 10.58
C GLU A 308 -19.97 35.46 10.35
N PRO A 309 -19.75 36.77 10.57
CA PRO A 309 -18.49 37.43 10.19
C PRO A 309 -17.22 36.80 10.77
N LYS A 310 -17.32 36.25 11.99
CA LYS A 310 -16.19 35.53 12.63
C LYS A 310 -15.85 34.24 11.89
N ILE A 311 -16.86 33.47 11.49
CA ILE A 311 -16.68 32.22 10.75
C ILE A 311 -16.18 32.53 9.34
N LEU A 312 -16.69 33.58 8.71
CA LEU A 312 -16.24 34.03 7.40
C LEU A 312 -14.73 34.34 7.40
N LYS A 313 -14.24 35.09 8.38
CA LYS A 313 -12.79 35.36 8.54
C LYS A 313 -11.94 34.09 8.65
N ILE A 314 -12.46 33.06 9.33
CA ILE A 314 -11.76 31.77 9.44
C ILE A 314 -11.77 31.05 8.10
N ILE A 315 -12.90 31.04 7.39
CA ILE A 315 -13.02 30.45 6.05
C ILE A 315 -12.06 31.12 5.08
N ASP A 316 -11.99 32.46 5.08
CA ASP A 316 -11.12 33.22 4.19
C ASP A 316 -9.63 33.01 4.51
N GLY A 317 -9.30 32.71 5.76
CA GLY A 317 -7.93 32.39 6.19
C GLY A 317 -7.53 30.93 6.02
N LEU A 318 -8.46 30.02 5.73
CA LEU A 318 -8.20 28.58 5.64
C LEU A 318 -7.61 28.22 4.28
N SER A 319 -6.34 27.84 4.28
CA SER A 319 -5.68 27.24 3.12
C SER A 319 -6.14 25.80 2.86
N PHE A 320 -5.89 25.30 1.64
CA PHE A 320 -6.17 23.91 1.30
C PHE A 320 -5.38 22.92 2.18
N ASP A 321 -4.13 23.25 2.52
CA ASP A 321 -3.27 22.40 3.33
C ASP A 321 -3.78 22.32 4.78
N GLU A 322 -4.22 23.44 5.37
CA GLU A 322 -4.80 23.45 6.72
C GLU A 322 -6.07 22.61 6.81
N GLN A 323 -6.91 22.62 5.76
CA GLN A 323 -8.09 21.76 5.71
C GLN A 323 -7.71 20.28 5.70
N ASN A 324 -6.69 19.90 4.93
CA ASN A 324 -6.21 18.52 4.88
C ASN A 324 -5.55 18.09 6.19
N LEU A 325 -4.74 18.94 6.81
CA LEU A 325 -4.10 18.67 8.10
C LEU A 325 -5.15 18.48 9.21
N MET A 326 -6.20 19.31 9.21
CA MET A 326 -7.31 19.16 10.16
C MET A 326 -8.03 17.82 9.97
N VAL A 327 -8.36 17.45 8.73
CA VAL A 327 -9.03 16.17 8.41
C VAL A 327 -8.13 14.98 8.79
N SER A 328 -6.85 15.06 8.47
CA SER A 328 -5.90 13.99 8.75
C SER A 328 -5.67 13.82 10.26
N HIS A 329 -5.59 14.92 11.01
CA HIS A 329 -5.55 14.88 12.47
C HIS A 329 -6.81 14.23 13.06
N PHE A 330 -7.98 14.48 12.48
CA PHE A 330 -9.21 13.80 12.92
C PHE A 330 -9.14 12.29 12.70
N ILE A 331 -8.67 11.84 11.53
CA ILE A 331 -8.44 10.41 11.24
C ILE A 331 -7.41 9.83 12.22
N SER A 332 -6.38 10.59 12.55
CA SER A 332 -5.36 10.20 13.53
C SER A 332 -5.95 9.95 14.91
N LEU A 333 -6.81 10.85 15.39
CA LEU A 333 -7.51 10.69 16.68
C LEU A 333 -8.51 9.51 16.66
N LEU A 334 -9.13 9.20 15.51
CA LEU A 334 -10.06 8.07 15.37
C LEU A 334 -9.34 6.71 15.36
N THR A 335 -8.20 6.63 14.70
CA THR A 335 -7.49 5.37 14.45
C THR A 335 -6.36 5.10 15.45
N GLY A 336 -5.91 6.15 16.15
CA GLY A 336 -4.73 6.11 17.02
C GLY A 336 -3.41 6.04 16.23
N GLN A 337 -3.44 6.16 14.90
CA GLN A 337 -2.24 6.25 14.07
C GLN A 337 -1.86 7.72 13.85
N PRO A 338 -0.65 8.14 14.19
CA PRO A 338 -0.21 9.53 14.08
C PRO A 338 -0.09 9.98 12.62
N ASP A 339 -0.52 11.21 12.33
CA ASP A 339 -0.18 11.86 11.07
C ASP A 339 1.19 12.55 11.19
N LEU A 340 2.14 12.09 10.39
CA LEU A 340 3.50 12.62 10.35
C LEU A 340 3.58 14.03 9.76
N PHE A 341 2.64 14.44 8.90
CA PHE A 341 2.58 15.81 8.36
C PHE A 341 2.08 16.82 9.39
N VAL A 342 1.14 16.44 10.25
CA VAL A 342 0.72 17.27 11.40
C VAL A 342 1.90 17.49 12.36
N ARG A 343 2.78 16.50 12.48
CA ARG A 343 3.97 16.57 13.35
C ARG A 343 5.14 17.33 12.71
N ALA A 344 5.25 17.32 11.38
CA ALA A 344 6.30 18.04 10.65
C ALA A 344 6.23 19.55 10.94
N GLY A 345 7.37 20.20 11.21
CA GLY A 345 7.46 21.66 11.33
C GLY A 345 7.59 22.34 9.98
N LYS A 346 8.19 21.63 9.03
CA LYS A 346 8.41 22.10 7.66
C LYS A 346 8.14 20.98 6.68
N PHE A 347 7.73 21.33 5.47
CA PHE A 347 7.53 20.36 4.39
C PHE A 347 8.79 19.51 4.11
N GLU A 348 9.98 20.09 4.26
CA GLU A 348 11.26 19.36 4.14
C GLU A 348 11.44 18.25 5.18
N GLU A 349 10.86 18.39 6.38
CA GLU A 349 10.83 17.32 7.38
C GLU A 349 9.85 16.22 6.97
N GLY A 350 8.75 16.58 6.30
CA GLY A 350 7.84 15.63 5.66
C GLY A 350 8.56 14.68 4.70
N LYS A 351 9.44 15.20 3.85
CA LYS A 351 10.27 14.38 2.94
C LYS A 351 11.19 13.40 3.68
N LYS A 352 11.70 13.78 4.86
CA LYS A 352 12.51 12.88 5.68
C LYS A 352 11.68 11.72 6.21
N PHE A 353 10.44 11.96 6.59
CA PHE A 353 9.54 10.88 7.00
C PHE A 353 9.31 9.89 5.86
N MET A 354 9.09 10.39 4.63
CA MET A 354 8.88 9.55 3.44
C MET A 354 10.05 8.62 3.15
N ARG A 355 11.27 9.11 3.38
CA ARG A 355 12.52 8.37 3.11
C ARG A 355 12.95 7.46 4.26
N ALA A 356 12.52 7.73 5.49
CA ALA A 356 13.05 7.06 6.67
C ALA A 356 12.90 5.52 6.64
N SER A 357 11.85 5.01 5.99
CA SER A 357 11.67 3.57 5.79
C SER A 357 12.67 2.97 4.81
N MET A 358 12.87 3.65 3.67
CA MET A 358 13.86 3.25 2.66
C MET A 358 15.28 3.32 3.25
N ASP A 359 15.57 4.38 4.00
CA ASP A 359 16.86 4.58 4.66
C ASP A 359 17.13 3.46 5.69
N GLN A 360 16.13 3.10 6.50
CA GLN A 360 16.26 2.00 7.46
C GLN A 360 16.41 0.64 6.76
N ALA A 361 15.64 0.37 5.71
CA ALA A 361 15.75 -0.87 4.95
C ALA A 361 17.14 -1.00 4.32
N TRP A 362 17.65 0.10 3.75
CA TRP A 362 18.99 0.20 3.20
C TRP A 362 20.06 -0.02 4.28
N GLU A 363 19.92 0.62 5.45
CA GLU A 363 20.86 0.47 6.56
C GLU A 363 20.87 -0.96 7.11
N GLN A 364 19.70 -1.58 7.30
CA GLN A 364 19.59 -2.97 7.73
C GLN A 364 20.22 -3.94 6.72
N TRP A 365 19.97 -3.72 5.43
CA TRP A 365 20.62 -4.48 4.37
C TRP A 365 22.14 -4.28 4.42
N ALA A 366 22.63 -3.04 4.49
CA ALA A 366 24.05 -2.72 4.51
C ALA A 366 24.77 -3.31 5.74
N VAL A 367 24.15 -3.24 6.93
CA VAL A 367 24.66 -3.88 8.15
C VAL A 367 24.64 -5.40 8.04
N GLY A 368 23.58 -5.97 7.44
CA GLY A 368 23.50 -7.40 7.14
C GLY A 368 24.63 -7.86 6.22
N GLN A 369 24.92 -7.10 5.17
CA GLN A 369 26.04 -7.34 4.27
C GLN A 369 27.38 -7.19 4.98
N SER A 370 27.59 -6.11 5.75
CA SER A 370 28.82 -5.88 6.50
C SER A 370 29.11 -6.98 7.53
N ARG A 371 28.07 -7.55 8.16
CA ARG A 371 28.23 -8.71 9.08
C ARG A 371 28.51 -10.02 8.36
N ASN A 372 28.09 -10.15 7.11
CA ASN A 372 28.41 -11.30 6.26
C ASN A 372 29.81 -11.20 5.64
N PHE A 373 30.41 -10.00 5.60
CA PHE A 373 31.78 -9.77 5.12
C PHE A 373 32.87 -10.38 6.03
N ASP A 374 32.60 -10.56 7.33
CA ASP A 374 33.52 -11.23 8.28
C ASP A 374 33.63 -12.75 8.05
N LYS A 375 32.72 -13.34 7.25
CA LYS A 375 32.93 -14.67 6.69
C LYS A 375 33.76 -14.47 5.44
N SER A 376 35.05 -14.79 5.53
CA SER A 376 35.96 -14.83 4.39
C SER A 376 35.27 -15.51 3.20
N LEU A 377 34.84 -14.69 2.24
CA LEU A 377 34.28 -15.10 0.97
C LEU A 377 35.44 -15.72 0.18
N TYR A 378 35.65 -17.01 0.33
CA TYR A 378 36.46 -17.80 -0.60
C TYR A 378 35.68 -17.91 -1.91
N TYR A 379 35.63 -16.83 -2.68
CA TYR A 379 34.86 -16.77 -3.92
C TYR A 379 35.74 -17.12 -5.12
N GLU A 380 35.95 -18.41 -5.30
CA GLU A 380 36.10 -19.01 -6.64
C GLU A 380 34.85 -19.84 -6.93
N GLU A 381 33.67 -19.21 -6.93
CA GLU A 381 32.47 -19.89 -7.40
C GLU A 381 32.46 -19.91 -8.93
N ALA A 382 32.14 -21.08 -9.49
CA ALA A 382 32.02 -21.23 -10.93
C ALA A 382 30.79 -20.48 -11.47
N LEU A 383 30.87 -20.03 -12.72
CA LEU A 383 29.71 -19.51 -13.45
C LEU A 383 28.57 -20.53 -13.42
N THR A 384 27.37 -20.10 -12.99
CA THR A 384 26.16 -20.92 -13.03
C THR A 384 25.16 -20.37 -14.04
N VAL A 385 24.55 -21.27 -14.81
CA VAL A 385 23.40 -20.95 -15.67
C VAL A 385 22.17 -21.48 -14.99
N GLU A 386 21.31 -20.57 -14.55
CA GLU A 386 20.11 -20.87 -13.80
C GLU A 386 18.86 -20.47 -14.59
N LYS A 387 17.81 -21.23 -14.39
CA LYS A 387 16.53 -21.01 -15.05
C LYS A 387 15.76 -19.91 -14.31
N ILE A 388 15.24 -18.94 -15.05
CA ILE A 388 14.35 -17.90 -14.49
C ILE A 388 12.96 -18.50 -14.25
N ASP A 389 12.25 -18.01 -13.22
CA ASP A 389 10.85 -18.40 -12.98
C ASP A 389 9.99 -18.08 -14.21
N ASN A 390 9.28 -19.10 -14.70
CA ASN A 390 8.42 -19.05 -15.87
C ASN A 390 7.32 -17.99 -15.71
N LYS A 391 6.91 -17.68 -14.48
CA LYS A 391 5.90 -16.64 -14.20
C LYS A 391 6.34 -15.25 -14.67
N LEU A 392 7.64 -15.00 -14.81
CA LEU A 392 8.20 -13.68 -15.17
C LEU A 392 8.24 -13.41 -16.68
N TYR A 393 7.94 -14.41 -17.52
CA TYR A 393 8.05 -14.25 -18.98
C TYR A 393 7.12 -15.15 -19.83
N PHE A 394 6.56 -16.24 -19.29
CA PHE A 394 5.74 -17.18 -20.06
C PHE A 394 4.23 -16.95 -19.83
N GLU A 395 3.49 -16.67 -20.90
CA GLU A 395 2.03 -16.55 -20.89
C GLU A 395 1.37 -17.87 -21.34
N LYS A 396 0.56 -18.48 -20.46
CA LYS A 396 -0.10 -19.77 -20.73
C LYS A 396 -1.10 -19.78 -21.90
N ALA A 397 -1.49 -18.59 -22.37
CA ALA A 397 -2.50 -18.40 -23.41
C ALA A 397 -1.92 -18.04 -24.79
N ARG A 398 -0.61 -17.74 -24.91
CA ARG A 398 0.02 -17.34 -26.17
C ARG A 398 1.03 -18.39 -26.65
N LYS A 399 1.10 -18.61 -27.97
CA LYS A 399 2.04 -19.54 -28.64
C LYS A 399 3.47 -18.97 -28.74
N ASN A 400 3.89 -18.18 -27.75
CA ASN A 400 5.23 -17.57 -27.71
C ASN A 400 6.09 -18.36 -26.72
N PHE A 401 6.66 -19.47 -27.22
CA PHE A 401 7.62 -20.25 -26.44
C PHE A 401 8.97 -19.55 -26.46
N SER A 402 9.55 -19.34 -25.29
CA SER A 402 10.89 -18.78 -25.12
C SER A 402 11.55 -19.42 -23.92
N VAL A 403 12.86 -19.60 -23.93
CA VAL A 403 13.60 -20.12 -22.77
C VAL A 403 14.50 -19.01 -22.26
N VAL A 404 14.35 -18.63 -20.99
CA VAL A 404 15.13 -17.53 -20.41
C VAL A 404 15.98 -18.06 -19.25
N PHE A 405 17.29 -17.85 -19.36
CA PHE A 405 18.28 -18.20 -18.35
C PHE A 405 19.00 -16.97 -17.83
N ASP A 406 19.40 -17.03 -16.57
CA ASP A 406 20.34 -16.10 -15.95
C ASP A 406 21.73 -16.74 -15.86
N VAL A 407 22.76 -15.99 -16.24
CA VAL A 407 24.16 -16.36 -16.06
C VAL A 407 24.71 -15.56 -14.89
N ASN A 408 25.04 -16.28 -13.82
CA ASN A 408 25.37 -15.72 -12.51
C ASN A 408 26.77 -16.16 -12.07
N LEU A 409 27.45 -15.30 -11.32
CA LEU A 409 28.65 -15.61 -10.56
C LEU A 409 28.36 -15.35 -9.08
N GLY A 410 27.80 -16.37 -8.44
CA GLY A 410 27.48 -16.36 -7.01
C GLY A 410 26.15 -15.76 -6.60
N GLU A 411 25.99 -15.66 -5.28
CA GLU A 411 24.71 -15.29 -4.64
C GLU A 411 24.30 -13.85 -4.96
N PHE A 412 25.25 -12.92 -5.14
CA PHE A 412 24.94 -11.52 -5.47
C PHE A 412 24.24 -11.38 -6.83
N ASP A 413 24.65 -12.18 -7.82
CA ASP A 413 24.02 -12.21 -9.14
C ASP A 413 22.65 -12.92 -9.12
N ARG A 414 22.42 -13.83 -8.16
CA ARG A 414 21.16 -14.58 -8.00
C ARG A 414 20.01 -13.74 -7.44
N ILE A 415 20.30 -12.70 -6.66
CA ILE A 415 19.29 -11.85 -6.00
C ILE A 415 18.38 -11.14 -7.03
N ASN A 416 18.94 -10.74 -8.18
CA ASN A 416 18.19 -10.01 -9.21
C ASN A 416 17.88 -10.91 -10.41
N GLN A 417 16.67 -11.47 -10.49
CA GLN A 417 16.24 -12.21 -11.67
C GLN A 417 15.82 -11.24 -12.78
N LYS A 418 16.39 -11.36 -13.99
CA LYS A 418 16.09 -10.56 -15.21
C LYS A 418 16.44 -9.05 -15.16
N VAL A 419 16.23 -8.36 -14.04
CA VAL A 419 16.42 -6.90 -13.90
C VAL A 419 17.90 -6.54 -13.70
N GLY A 420 18.40 -5.56 -14.46
CA GLY A 420 19.80 -5.10 -14.38
C GLY A 420 20.83 -6.01 -15.05
N LYS A 421 20.39 -7.05 -15.76
CA LYS A 421 21.25 -8.00 -16.50
C LYS A 421 21.28 -7.67 -17.99
N ILE A 422 22.42 -7.95 -18.64
CA ILE A 422 22.60 -7.71 -20.07
C ILE A 422 22.08 -8.93 -20.84
N LYS A 423 21.08 -8.69 -21.69
CA LYS A 423 20.40 -9.71 -22.46
C LYS A 423 21.14 -10.03 -23.76
N THR A 424 21.31 -11.31 -24.02
CA THR A 424 21.69 -11.85 -25.34
C THR A 424 20.72 -12.96 -25.73
N ALA A 425 20.50 -13.19 -27.02
CA ALA A 425 19.58 -14.23 -27.46
C ALA A 425 20.08 -14.95 -28.71
N PHE A 426 19.73 -16.22 -28.82
CA PHE A 426 19.87 -17.00 -30.05
C PHE A 426 18.60 -17.79 -30.31
N ASN A 427 18.34 -18.10 -31.57
CA ASN A 427 17.11 -18.76 -31.99
C ASN A 427 17.36 -20.23 -32.29
N ILE A 428 16.48 -21.11 -31.80
CA ILE A 428 16.40 -22.49 -32.28
C ILE A 428 15.19 -22.64 -33.20
N GLN A 429 15.32 -23.50 -34.20
CA GLN A 429 14.26 -23.79 -35.15
C GLN A 429 13.78 -25.23 -34.90
N VAL A 430 12.50 -25.38 -34.58
CA VAL A 430 11.91 -26.71 -34.31
C VAL A 430 10.70 -26.92 -35.21
N PRO A 431 10.58 -28.07 -35.90
CA PRO A 431 9.39 -28.36 -36.69
C PRO A 431 8.12 -28.31 -35.84
N LYS A 432 7.09 -27.59 -36.31
CA LYS A 432 5.82 -27.47 -35.58
C LYS A 432 5.15 -28.85 -35.37
N LYS A 433 5.22 -29.74 -36.37
CA LYS A 433 4.78 -31.15 -36.27
C LYS A 433 5.46 -31.90 -35.13
N PHE A 434 6.76 -31.63 -34.90
CA PHE A 434 7.51 -32.24 -33.81
C PHE A 434 7.07 -31.68 -32.43
N LEU A 435 6.85 -30.37 -32.30
CA LEU A 435 6.34 -29.76 -31.06
C LEU A 435 4.97 -30.30 -30.68
N HIS A 436 4.09 -30.49 -31.67
CA HIS A 436 2.78 -31.11 -31.48
C HIS A 436 2.91 -32.55 -30.96
N TRP A 437 3.75 -33.37 -31.61
CA TRP A 437 4.04 -34.73 -31.18
C TRP A 437 4.61 -34.76 -29.75
N ALA A 438 5.61 -33.92 -29.45
CA ALA A 438 6.26 -33.86 -28.15
C ALA A 438 5.29 -33.48 -27.04
N ARG A 439 4.39 -32.51 -27.27
CA ARG A 439 3.31 -32.16 -26.33
C ARG A 439 2.39 -33.34 -26.06
N ARG A 440 1.89 -34.01 -27.11
CA ARG A 440 0.95 -35.13 -26.97
C ARG A 440 1.54 -36.24 -26.11
N GLN A 441 2.79 -36.60 -26.38
CA GLN A 441 3.51 -37.63 -25.62
C GLN A 441 3.81 -37.17 -24.18
N TRP A 442 4.19 -35.91 -23.97
CA TRP A 442 4.52 -35.39 -22.65
C TRP A 442 3.30 -35.28 -21.72
N VAL A 443 2.14 -34.89 -22.26
CA VAL A 443 0.87 -34.81 -21.52
C VAL A 443 0.30 -36.20 -21.22
N SER A 444 0.52 -37.19 -22.11
CA SER A 444 0.01 -38.55 -21.90
C SER A 444 0.78 -39.34 -20.83
N PHE A 445 1.98 -38.92 -20.44
CA PHE A 445 2.78 -39.62 -19.45
C PHE A 445 2.55 -39.11 -18.03
N GLU A 446 2.21 -40.02 -17.12
CA GLU A 446 2.07 -39.71 -15.70
C GLU A 446 3.44 -39.32 -15.08
N PRO A 447 3.47 -38.53 -13.99
CA PRO A 447 4.71 -38.14 -13.30
C PRO A 447 5.62 -39.30 -12.90
N ASN A 448 5.04 -40.49 -12.67
CA ASN A 448 5.74 -41.67 -12.17
C ASN A 448 6.42 -42.50 -13.28
N GLN A 449 6.16 -42.17 -14.56
CA GLN A 449 6.74 -42.85 -15.73
C GLN A 449 8.10 -42.23 -16.11
N VAL A 450 9.10 -42.47 -15.25
CA VAL A 450 10.43 -41.82 -15.34
C VAL A 450 11.19 -42.23 -16.61
N LYS A 451 11.07 -43.48 -17.07
CA LYS A 451 11.80 -44.00 -18.25
C LYS A 451 11.27 -43.38 -19.55
N GLU A 452 9.96 -43.25 -19.64
CA GLU A 452 9.22 -42.73 -20.79
C GLU A 452 9.44 -41.21 -20.94
N ARG A 453 9.44 -40.48 -19.82
CA ARG A 453 9.79 -39.06 -19.80
C ARG A 453 11.26 -38.82 -20.17
N ALA A 454 12.18 -39.66 -19.69
CA ALA A 454 13.59 -39.59 -20.08
C ALA A 454 13.78 -39.87 -21.58
N TRP A 455 12.98 -40.76 -22.17
CA TRP A 455 13.00 -41.05 -23.60
C TRP A 455 12.61 -39.83 -24.44
N ILE A 456 11.49 -39.15 -24.15
CA ILE A 456 11.10 -37.91 -24.87
C ILE A 456 12.19 -36.86 -24.77
N ILE A 457 12.75 -36.66 -23.58
CA ILE A 457 13.83 -35.68 -23.36
C ILE A 457 15.02 -35.99 -24.28
N ASN A 458 15.41 -37.26 -24.41
CA ASN A 458 16.51 -37.66 -25.28
C ASN A 458 16.19 -37.51 -26.77
N VAL A 459 14.95 -37.78 -27.19
CA VAL A 459 14.51 -37.57 -28.57
C VAL A 459 14.54 -36.07 -28.92
N PHE A 460 13.98 -35.21 -28.05
CA PHE A 460 13.97 -33.76 -28.27
C PHE A 460 15.39 -33.17 -28.23
N LYS A 461 16.26 -33.66 -27.33
CA LYS A 461 17.68 -33.28 -27.33
C LYS A 461 18.35 -33.53 -28.67
N ARG A 462 18.08 -34.67 -29.31
CA ARG A 462 18.64 -34.98 -30.65
C ARG A 462 18.14 -33.99 -31.70
N THR A 463 16.86 -33.62 -31.65
CA THR A 463 16.24 -32.67 -32.59
C THR A 463 16.85 -31.27 -32.51
N ILE A 464 17.21 -30.79 -31.31
CA ILE A 464 17.79 -29.43 -31.15
C ILE A 464 19.33 -29.40 -31.12
N LYS A 465 19.98 -30.56 -31.18
CA LYS A 465 21.42 -30.70 -30.94
C LYS A 465 22.25 -29.82 -31.87
N GLU A 466 21.93 -29.81 -33.17
CA GLU A 466 22.66 -29.03 -34.16
C GLU A 466 22.47 -27.52 -33.97
N SER A 467 21.23 -27.06 -33.73
CA SER A 467 20.96 -25.63 -33.49
C SER A 467 21.63 -25.14 -32.20
N VAL A 468 21.65 -25.95 -31.14
CA VAL A 468 22.36 -25.61 -29.90
C VAL A 468 23.88 -25.66 -30.09
N PHE A 469 24.41 -26.61 -30.87
CA PHE A 469 25.84 -26.67 -31.18
C PHE A 469 26.33 -25.45 -31.98
N GLN A 470 25.56 -25.02 -32.99
CA GLN A 470 25.84 -23.80 -33.75
C GLN A 470 25.74 -22.53 -32.90
N ALA A 471 24.88 -22.52 -31.88
CA ALA A 471 24.85 -21.45 -30.91
C ALA A 471 26.08 -21.48 -30.00
N LYS A 472 26.44 -22.67 -29.47
CA LYS A 472 27.61 -22.87 -28.60
C LYS A 472 28.91 -22.42 -29.25
N SER A 473 29.11 -22.67 -30.55
CA SER A 473 30.33 -22.26 -31.26
C SER A 473 30.54 -20.74 -31.34
N LYS A 474 29.48 -19.94 -31.14
CA LYS A 474 29.56 -18.47 -31.10
C LYS A 474 30.06 -17.94 -29.75
N PHE A 475 30.05 -18.75 -28.69
CA PHE A 475 30.51 -18.36 -27.36
C PHE A 475 31.96 -18.81 -27.16
N ARG A 476 32.88 -17.85 -27.05
CA ARG A 476 34.31 -18.13 -26.78
C ARG A 476 34.52 -18.75 -25.39
N ILE A 477 33.73 -18.30 -24.41
CA ILE A 477 33.68 -18.83 -23.05
C ILE A 477 32.22 -19.26 -22.85
N ALA A 478 32.01 -20.56 -22.69
CA ALA A 478 30.69 -21.11 -22.46
C ALA A 478 30.34 -20.95 -20.97
N PRO A 479 29.26 -20.23 -20.60
CA PRO A 479 28.86 -20.09 -19.20
C PRO A 479 28.21 -21.35 -18.63
N TRP A 480 27.87 -22.34 -19.46
CA TRP A 480 27.19 -23.58 -19.05
C TRP A 480 28.14 -24.78 -19.00
N THR A 481 27.83 -25.74 -18.13
CA THR A 481 28.36 -27.10 -18.21
C THR A 481 27.71 -27.86 -19.39
N ALA A 482 28.25 -29.02 -19.77
CA ALA A 482 27.94 -29.74 -21.01
C ALA A 482 26.46 -30.10 -21.32
N ASN A 483 25.50 -29.69 -20.49
CA ASN A 483 24.09 -30.11 -20.51
C ASN A 483 23.05 -29.01 -20.81
N LEU A 484 23.43 -27.90 -21.48
CA LEU A 484 22.49 -26.82 -21.84
C LEU A 484 21.24 -27.34 -22.60
N GLU A 485 21.41 -28.31 -23.49
CA GLU A 485 20.36 -28.97 -24.26
C GLU A 485 19.30 -29.59 -23.34
N ALA A 486 19.73 -30.17 -22.20
CA ALA A 486 18.83 -30.78 -21.24
C ALA A 486 17.96 -29.74 -20.54
N LEU A 487 18.52 -28.58 -20.23
CA LEU A 487 17.80 -27.48 -19.57
C LEU A 487 16.76 -26.88 -20.51
N ILE A 488 17.14 -26.61 -21.76
CA ILE A 488 16.25 -26.08 -22.80
C ILE A 488 15.07 -27.03 -23.03
N VAL A 489 15.33 -28.33 -23.24
CA VAL A 489 14.29 -29.32 -23.53
C VAL A 489 13.32 -29.47 -22.38
N LYS A 490 13.82 -29.56 -21.13
CA LYS A 490 12.97 -29.66 -19.95
C LYS A 490 12.03 -28.46 -19.84
N GLU A 491 12.56 -27.26 -20.10
CA GLU A 491 11.75 -26.04 -20.02
C GLU A 491 10.69 -25.96 -21.11
N LEU A 492 11.06 -26.27 -22.35
CA LEU A 492 10.12 -26.30 -23.46
C LEU A 492 9.00 -27.34 -23.28
N LEU A 493 9.33 -28.54 -22.78
CA LEU A 493 8.32 -29.57 -22.49
C LEU A 493 7.36 -29.12 -21.38
N LEU A 494 7.84 -28.40 -20.36
CA LEU A 494 6.99 -27.81 -19.32
C LEU A 494 6.05 -26.75 -19.90
N GLN A 495 6.56 -25.82 -20.73
CA GLN A 495 5.74 -24.80 -21.38
C GLN A 495 4.70 -25.42 -22.33
N LEU A 496 5.11 -26.42 -23.12
CA LEU A 496 4.23 -27.18 -24.01
C LEU A 496 3.13 -27.91 -23.23
N GLY A 497 3.43 -28.43 -22.04
CA GLY A 497 2.44 -29.05 -21.15
C GLY A 497 1.48 -28.04 -20.50
N MET A 498 1.96 -26.84 -20.17
CA MET A 498 1.17 -25.79 -19.51
C MET A 498 0.30 -24.97 -20.46
N TYR A 499 0.58 -24.98 -21.76
CA TYR A 499 -0.17 -24.24 -22.78
C TYR A 499 -1.62 -24.78 -22.88
N LYS A 500 -2.62 -23.95 -22.60
CA LYS A 500 -4.00 -24.44 -22.35
C LYS A 500 -4.93 -24.52 -23.57
N THR A 501 -4.60 -23.86 -24.67
CA THR A 501 -5.46 -23.84 -25.87
C THR A 501 -5.21 -25.05 -26.78
N SER A 502 -6.21 -25.47 -27.55
CA SER A 502 -6.16 -26.58 -28.53
C SER A 502 -6.47 -26.08 -29.95
N PRO A 503 -5.91 -26.68 -31.03
CA PRO A 503 -4.66 -27.42 -31.12
C PRO A 503 -3.54 -26.54 -31.72
N PHE A 504 -2.29 -27.00 -31.65
CA PHE A 504 -1.39 -26.73 -32.78
C PHE A 504 -2.08 -27.36 -33.98
N ASP A 505 -2.69 -26.57 -34.87
CA ASP A 505 -3.44 -27.11 -36.00
C ASP A 505 -2.60 -28.15 -36.73
N ILE A 506 -3.17 -29.30 -37.07
CA ILE A 506 -2.46 -30.42 -37.72
C ILE A 506 -1.84 -29.96 -39.07
N THR A 507 -2.33 -28.84 -39.60
CA THR A 507 -1.90 -28.13 -40.80
C THR A 507 -0.75 -27.14 -40.60
N ASP A 508 -0.21 -26.99 -39.39
CA ASP A 508 0.95 -26.13 -39.11
C ASP A 508 2.23 -26.74 -39.72
N GLU A 509 2.39 -26.59 -41.03
CA GLU A 509 3.65 -26.86 -41.70
C GLU A 509 4.64 -25.71 -41.42
N GLY A 510 5.94 -26.05 -41.39
CA GLY A 510 7.02 -25.09 -41.16
C GLY A 510 7.73 -25.22 -39.81
N LEU A 511 8.71 -24.33 -39.65
CA LEU A 511 9.59 -24.26 -38.49
C LEU A 511 9.07 -23.20 -37.51
N GLN A 512 8.96 -23.55 -36.23
CA GLN A 512 8.75 -22.59 -35.15
C GLN A 512 10.12 -22.07 -34.71
N VAL A 513 10.26 -20.75 -34.71
CA VAL A 513 11.43 -20.08 -34.13
C VAL A 513 11.17 -19.88 -32.64
N ILE A 514 12.07 -20.37 -31.81
CA ILE A 514 12.01 -20.26 -30.34
C ILE A 514 13.26 -19.50 -29.87
N PRO A 515 13.12 -18.29 -29.31
CA PRO A 515 14.24 -17.56 -28.75
C PRO A 515 14.71 -18.17 -27.42
N ILE A 516 16.02 -18.30 -27.29
CA ILE A 516 16.72 -18.66 -26.05
C ILE A 516 17.49 -17.44 -25.59
N GLU A 517 17.10 -16.91 -24.44
CA GLU A 517 17.60 -15.68 -23.86
C GLU A 517 18.55 -16.02 -22.71
N LEU A 518 19.74 -15.41 -22.75
CA LEU A 518 20.76 -15.49 -21.71
C LEU A 518 20.95 -14.08 -21.16
N ASN A 519 20.58 -13.89 -19.90
CA ASN A 519 20.75 -12.64 -19.18
C ASN A 519 22.01 -12.73 -18.33
N TYR A 520 23.04 -12.01 -18.73
CA TYR A 520 24.32 -12.00 -18.02
C TYR A 520 24.32 -10.96 -16.92
N ALA A 521 24.64 -11.42 -15.72
CA ALA A 521 24.82 -10.54 -14.59
C ALA A 521 26.17 -9.77 -14.68
N PRO A 522 26.28 -8.57 -14.08
CA PRO A 522 27.48 -7.75 -14.19
C PRO A 522 28.76 -8.44 -13.68
N PHE A 523 28.68 -9.21 -12.59
CA PHE A 523 29.84 -9.92 -12.04
C PHE A 523 30.23 -11.13 -12.91
N ALA A 524 29.25 -11.87 -13.42
CA ALA A 524 29.48 -12.90 -14.44
C ALA A 524 30.20 -12.35 -15.69
N LEU A 525 29.79 -11.18 -16.19
CA LEU A 525 30.46 -10.54 -17.35
C LEU A 525 31.90 -10.13 -17.04
N LYS A 526 32.15 -9.57 -15.85
CA LYS A 526 33.50 -9.21 -15.41
C LYS A 526 34.41 -10.44 -15.38
N TYR A 527 33.90 -11.58 -14.90
CA TYR A 527 34.63 -12.83 -14.86
C TYR A 527 34.90 -13.40 -16.27
N ILE A 528 33.91 -13.39 -17.16
CA ILE A 528 34.09 -13.80 -18.56
C ILE A 528 35.13 -12.92 -19.25
N HIS A 529 35.11 -11.61 -19.01
CA HIS A 529 36.11 -10.69 -19.55
C HIS A 529 37.52 -10.99 -19.01
N TYR A 530 37.65 -11.24 -17.71
CA TYR A 530 38.92 -11.63 -17.10
C TYR A 530 39.48 -12.93 -17.70
N GLN A 531 38.66 -13.99 -17.78
CA GLN A 531 39.05 -15.25 -18.40
C GLN A 531 39.45 -15.07 -19.87
N HIS A 532 38.77 -14.19 -20.61
CA HIS A 532 39.12 -13.89 -21.99
C HIS A 532 40.53 -13.29 -22.09
N ASN A 533 40.84 -12.30 -21.25
CA ASN A 533 42.15 -11.66 -21.23
C ASN A 533 43.26 -12.66 -20.85
N VAL A 534 43.01 -13.55 -19.88
CA VAL A 534 43.96 -14.62 -19.52
C VAL A 534 44.22 -15.55 -20.71
N LEU A 535 43.17 -15.98 -21.43
CA LEU A 535 43.32 -16.86 -22.59
C LEU A 535 44.05 -16.19 -23.75
N GLU A 536 43.84 -14.89 -23.99
CA GLU A 536 44.55 -14.13 -25.03
C GLU A 536 46.03 -13.95 -24.66
N ASN A 537 46.34 -13.66 -23.39
CA ASN A 537 47.72 -13.58 -22.92
C ASN A 537 48.44 -14.94 -23.05
N VAL A 538 47.80 -16.04 -22.67
CA VAL A 538 48.36 -17.39 -22.83
C VAL A 538 48.58 -17.75 -24.30
N LYS A 539 47.71 -17.28 -25.22
CA LYS A 539 47.93 -17.47 -26.66
C LYS A 539 49.08 -16.62 -27.19
N ALA A 540 49.20 -15.37 -26.73
CA ALA A 540 50.29 -14.47 -27.08
C ALA A 540 51.64 -15.06 -26.62
N ASP A 541 51.70 -15.57 -25.40
CA ASP A 541 52.89 -16.23 -24.85
C ASP A 541 53.24 -17.51 -25.62
N LYS A 542 52.24 -18.29 -26.06
CA LYS A 542 52.47 -19.46 -26.93
C LYS A 542 52.93 -19.08 -28.33
N THR A 543 52.41 -18.01 -28.92
CA THR A 543 52.86 -17.54 -30.25
C THR A 543 54.27 -16.95 -30.21
N LEU A 544 54.65 -16.28 -29.12
CA LEU A 544 56.03 -15.86 -28.86
C LEU A 544 56.96 -17.07 -28.67
N ALA A 545 56.54 -18.08 -27.91
CA ALA A 545 57.31 -19.32 -27.73
C ALA A 545 57.47 -20.12 -29.04
N ASP A 546 56.45 -20.18 -29.90
CA ASP A 546 56.53 -20.85 -31.21
C ASP A 546 57.37 -20.06 -32.23
N GLN A 547 57.40 -18.73 -32.15
CA GLN A 547 58.32 -17.88 -32.94
C GLN A 547 59.77 -18.07 -32.49
N ASP A 548 60.03 -18.12 -31.19
CA ASP A 548 61.36 -18.42 -30.63
C ASP A 548 61.84 -19.85 -30.95
N ALA A 549 60.91 -20.80 -31.08
CA ALA A 549 61.21 -22.17 -31.50
C ALA A 549 61.53 -22.30 -33.00
N ASN A 550 60.93 -21.47 -33.86
CA ASN A 550 61.24 -21.41 -35.30
C ASN A 550 62.52 -20.63 -35.62
N ILE A 551 62.97 -19.73 -34.74
CA ILE A 551 64.28 -19.05 -34.86
C ILE A 551 65.44 -19.98 -34.45
N LYS A 552 65.16 -21.08 -33.73
CA LYS A 552 66.16 -22.05 -33.22
C LYS A 552 66.22 -23.38 -33.99
N ARG A 553 65.60 -23.49 -35.16
CA ARG A 553 65.83 -24.62 -36.09
C ARG A 553 66.69 -24.13 -37.27
N PRO A 554 67.92 -24.65 -37.45
CA PRO A 554 68.82 -24.24 -38.53
C PRO A 554 68.31 -24.61 -39.92
#